data_AF-A0A2V6GBB3-F1
#
_entry.id   AF-A0A2V6GBB3-F1
#
_cell.length_a   1.000
_cell.length_b   1.000
_cell.length_c   1.000
_cell.angle_alpha   90.00
_cell.angle_beta   90.00
_cell.angle_gamma   90.00
#
_symmetry.space_group_name_H-M   'P 1'
#
loop_
_entity.id
_entity.type
_entity.pdbx_description
1 polymer ?
#
loop_
_entity_poly.entity_id
_entity_poly.type
_entity_poly.pdbx_seq_one_letter_code
_entity_poly.pdbx_strand_id
1 'polypeptide(L)'
;MKDVFFIVGPTATGKSEIAADVAQKLGAEIISADAFQIYRGLDLLTAKPDPTTLAKAPHHLIGRLSILEEMNAEKFRRLAEQTLAEIRARGKPALVVGGSGLYIKALTHGLVEMPAVDPALRATLNELRFEQLRAKLRALDPETAR
;
A
#
# COMPACT_ATOMS: atom_id res chain seq x y z
N MET A 1 12.56 -11.62 -5.78
CA MET A 1 11.45 -11.06 -6.60
C MET A 1 11.39 -11.67 -8.01
N LYS A 2 11.80 -12.93 -8.24
CA LYS A 2 11.48 -13.57 -9.53
C LYS A 2 9.95 -13.70 -9.64
N ASP A 3 9.41 -13.37 -10.81
CA ASP A 3 7.99 -13.50 -11.19
C ASP A 3 7.00 -12.58 -10.46
N VAL A 4 7.45 -11.38 -10.09
CA VAL A 4 6.58 -10.30 -9.60
C VAL A 4 6.59 -9.14 -10.60
N PHE A 5 5.43 -8.83 -11.16
CA PHE A 5 5.24 -7.73 -12.11
C PHE A 5 4.47 -6.59 -11.44
N PHE A 6 4.64 -5.37 -11.95
CA PHE A 6 4.00 -4.18 -11.39
C PHE A 6 3.23 -3.43 -12.49
N ILE A 7 1.95 -3.13 -12.25
CA ILE A 7 1.16 -2.22 -13.07
C ILE A 7 0.83 -1.01 -12.22
N VAL A 8 1.55 0.08 -12.46
CA VAL A 8 1.50 1.31 -11.66
C VAL A 8 1.01 2.47 -12.52
N GLY A 9 0.33 3.42 -11.89
CA GLY A 9 -0.14 4.63 -12.57
C GLY A 9 -1.20 5.37 -11.76
N PRO A 10 -1.55 6.61 -12.18
CA PRO A 10 -2.48 7.45 -11.45
C PRO A 10 -3.92 6.89 -11.48
N THR A 11 -4.79 7.44 -10.62
CA THR A 11 -6.22 7.07 -10.59
C THR A 11 -6.87 7.32 -11.96
N ALA A 12 -7.90 6.52 -12.28
CA ALA A 12 -8.69 6.63 -13.51
C ALA A 12 -7.95 6.32 -14.84
N THR A 13 -6.82 5.62 -14.81
CA THR A 13 -6.10 5.17 -16.02
C THR A 13 -6.42 3.73 -16.47
N GLY A 14 -7.51 3.13 -15.97
CA GLY A 14 -7.93 1.78 -16.39
C GLY A 14 -7.08 0.61 -15.85
N LYS A 15 -6.22 0.83 -14.84
CA LYS A 15 -5.30 -0.19 -14.31
C LYS A 15 -5.96 -1.49 -13.88
N SER A 16 -7.12 -1.41 -13.22
CA SER A 16 -7.81 -2.58 -12.69
C SER A 16 -8.23 -3.54 -13.80
N GLU A 17 -8.82 -3.02 -14.87
CA GLU A 17 -9.29 -3.82 -16.01
C GLU A 17 -8.13 -4.49 -16.74
N ILE A 18 -7.11 -3.71 -17.13
CA ILE A 18 -5.94 -4.25 -17.83
C ILE A 18 -5.17 -5.24 -16.97
N ALA A 19 -5.05 -5.00 -15.66
CA ALA A 19 -4.38 -5.92 -14.76
C ALA A 19 -5.13 -7.24 -14.62
N ALA A 20 -6.46 -7.20 -14.52
CA ALA A 20 -7.29 -8.39 -14.46
C ALA A 20 -7.19 -9.24 -15.74
N ASP A 21 -7.19 -8.59 -16.91
CA ASP A 21 -7.01 -9.28 -18.20
C ASP A 21 -5.62 -9.90 -18.33
N VAL A 22 -4.57 -9.19 -17.91
CA VAL A 22 -3.19 -9.70 -17.90
C VAL A 22 -3.06 -10.86 -16.92
N ALA A 23 -3.60 -10.74 -15.70
CA ALA A 23 -3.53 -11.77 -14.69
C ALA A 23 -4.25 -13.05 -15.14
N GLN A 24 -5.44 -12.92 -15.74
CA GLN A 24 -6.18 -14.06 -16.29
C GLN A 24 -5.36 -14.80 -17.36
N LYS A 25 -4.73 -14.08 -18.29
CA LYS A 25 -3.91 -14.66 -19.37
C LYS A 25 -2.64 -15.35 -18.86
N LEU A 26 -2.02 -14.79 -17.82
CA LEU A 26 -0.79 -15.31 -17.24
C LEU A 26 -1.03 -16.36 -16.14
N GLY A 27 -2.27 -16.59 -15.73
CA GLY A 27 -2.59 -17.37 -14.53
C GLY A 27 -2.02 -16.74 -13.25
N ALA A 28 -1.83 -15.42 -13.24
CA ALA A 28 -1.28 -14.66 -12.13
C ALA A 28 -2.36 -14.33 -11.08
N GLU A 29 -1.90 -13.98 -9.88
CA GLU A 29 -2.74 -13.42 -8.83
C GLU A 29 -2.39 -11.95 -8.58
N ILE A 30 -3.38 -11.11 -8.26
CA ILE A 30 -3.23 -9.67 -8.12
C ILE A 30 -3.11 -9.28 -6.65
N ILE A 31 -2.15 -8.41 -6.32
CA ILE A 31 -2.05 -7.74 -5.03
C ILE A 31 -2.37 -6.27 -5.23
N SER A 32 -3.43 -5.77 -4.60
CA SER A 32 -3.77 -4.34 -4.64
C SER A 32 -2.79 -3.54 -3.80
N ALA A 33 -2.09 -2.59 -4.43
CA ALA A 33 -1.23 -1.58 -3.84
C ALA A 33 -1.93 -0.20 -3.85
N ASP A 34 -3.19 -0.17 -3.43
CA ASP A 34 -3.99 1.04 -3.23
C ASP A 34 -4.27 1.23 -1.73
N ALA A 35 -4.07 2.45 -1.23
CA ALA A 35 -4.15 2.73 0.20
C ALA A 35 -5.58 2.68 0.74
N PHE A 36 -6.59 2.82 -0.11
CA PHE A 36 -7.98 2.88 0.30
C PHE A 36 -8.79 1.65 -0.09
N GLN A 37 -8.47 0.99 -1.22
CA GLN A 37 -9.17 -0.24 -1.61
C GLN A 37 -9.00 -1.39 -0.59
N ILE A 38 -8.00 -1.31 0.29
CA ILE A 38 -7.79 -2.29 1.36
C ILE A 38 -8.90 -2.30 2.41
N TYR A 39 -9.71 -1.26 2.53
CA TYR A 39 -10.77 -1.15 3.53
C TYR A 39 -12.11 -1.72 3.04
N ARG A 40 -12.86 -2.39 3.93
CA ARG A 40 -14.22 -2.91 3.70
C ARG A 40 -15.24 -1.77 3.62
N GLY A 41 -16.26 -1.94 2.79
CA GLY A 41 -17.42 -1.04 2.72
C GLY A 41 -17.19 0.28 1.97
N LEU A 42 -15.99 0.53 1.43
CA LEU A 42 -15.68 1.76 0.68
C LEU A 42 -15.65 1.53 -0.85
N ASP A 43 -16.43 0.59 -1.36
CA ASP A 43 -16.28 0.07 -2.73
C ASP A 43 -16.45 1.17 -3.79
N LEU A 44 -17.51 1.98 -3.67
CA LEU A 44 -17.78 3.09 -4.58
C LEU A 44 -16.74 4.21 -4.45
N LEU A 45 -16.39 4.60 -3.22
CA LEU A 45 -15.49 5.73 -2.95
C LEU A 45 -14.04 5.47 -3.37
N THR A 46 -13.66 4.20 -3.49
CA THR A 46 -12.28 3.79 -3.77
C THR A 46 -12.12 3.17 -5.15
N ALA A 47 -13.17 3.27 -5.99
CA ALA A 47 -13.23 2.70 -7.33
C ALA A 47 -12.73 1.25 -7.32
N LYS A 48 -13.24 0.44 -6.38
CA LYS A 48 -12.88 -0.98 -6.34
C LYS A 48 -13.27 -1.63 -7.66
N PRO A 49 -12.47 -2.59 -8.15
CA PRO A 49 -12.86 -3.37 -9.30
C PRO A 49 -14.25 -3.98 -9.08
N ASP A 50 -15.08 -3.92 -10.11
CA ASP A 50 -16.42 -4.49 -10.09
C ASP A 50 -16.38 -6.04 -10.05
N PRO A 51 -17.51 -6.71 -9.80
CA PRO A 51 -17.54 -8.17 -9.70
C PRO A 51 -17.03 -8.89 -10.96
N THR A 52 -17.24 -8.32 -12.15
CA THR A 52 -16.79 -8.92 -13.41
C THR A 52 -15.26 -8.86 -13.54
N THR A 53 -14.63 -7.76 -13.10
CA THR A 53 -13.18 -7.63 -13.04
C THR A 53 -12.58 -8.52 -11.96
N LEU A 54 -13.19 -8.58 -10.78
CA LEU A 54 -12.75 -9.45 -9.67
C LEU A 54 -12.83 -10.94 -10.02
N ALA A 55 -13.79 -11.35 -10.86
CA ALA A 55 -13.95 -12.74 -11.28
C ALA A 55 -12.84 -13.24 -12.23
N LYS A 56 -12.09 -12.34 -12.89
CA LYS A 56 -11.05 -12.71 -13.88
C LYS A 56 -9.80 -13.33 -13.24
N ALA A 57 -9.45 -12.91 -12.02
CA ALA A 57 -8.28 -13.40 -11.30
C ALA A 57 -8.43 -13.16 -9.79
N PRO A 58 -7.76 -13.95 -8.92
CA PRO A 58 -7.74 -13.68 -7.49
C PRO A 58 -7.12 -12.31 -7.18
N HIS A 59 -7.85 -11.48 -6.42
CA HIS A 59 -7.38 -10.18 -5.95
C HIS A 59 -7.16 -10.23 -4.42
N HIS A 60 -5.97 -9.84 -4.00
CA HIS A 60 -5.54 -9.80 -2.61
C HIS A 60 -5.44 -8.36 -2.11
N LEU A 61 -5.51 -8.21 -0.78
CA LEU A 61 -5.43 -6.92 -0.08
C LEU A 61 -6.49 -5.88 -0.52
N ILE A 62 -7.62 -6.36 -1.02
CA ILE A 62 -8.81 -5.56 -1.27
C ILE A 62 -9.88 -5.90 -0.22
N GLY A 63 -10.50 -4.89 0.39
CA GLY A 63 -11.52 -5.10 1.42
C GLY A 63 -11.05 -6.00 2.58
N ARG A 64 -9.77 -5.94 2.94
CA ARG A 64 -9.17 -6.78 3.97
C ARG A 64 -9.40 -6.23 5.38
N LEU A 65 -9.38 -4.90 5.55
CA LEU A 65 -9.44 -4.24 6.85
C LEU A 65 -10.78 -3.56 7.12
N SER A 66 -11.12 -3.38 8.39
CA SER A 66 -12.14 -2.43 8.83
C SER A 66 -11.65 -0.99 8.62
N ILE A 67 -12.56 -0.05 8.35
CA ILE A 67 -12.25 1.38 8.25
C ILE A 67 -11.71 1.99 9.56
N LEU A 68 -11.86 1.29 10.69
CA LEU A 68 -11.36 1.69 12.00
C LEU A 68 -9.92 1.24 12.26
N GLU A 69 -9.36 0.38 11.40
CA GLU A 69 -8.00 -0.13 11.55
C GLU A 69 -7.00 0.77 10.84
N GLU A 70 -5.88 1.09 11.49
CA GLU A 70 -4.83 1.88 10.85
C GLU A 70 -3.98 1.04 9.90
N MET A 71 -3.77 1.55 8.69
CA MET A 71 -2.80 1.03 7.73
C MET A 71 -1.65 2.02 7.49
N ASN A 72 -0.44 1.49 7.35
CA ASN A 72 0.74 2.26 6.94
C ASN A 72 1.60 1.44 5.97
N ALA A 73 2.65 2.06 5.41
CA ALA A 73 3.48 1.44 4.39
C ALA A 73 4.22 0.18 4.87
N GLU A 74 4.64 0.12 6.14
CA GLU A 74 5.32 -1.06 6.70
C GLU A 74 4.35 -2.23 6.92
N LYS A 75 3.14 -1.94 7.42
CA LYS A 75 2.07 -2.95 7.54
C LYS A 75 1.68 -3.49 6.16
N PHE A 76 1.52 -2.61 5.17
CA PHE A 76 1.29 -3.01 3.77
C PHE A 76 2.42 -3.90 3.27
N ARG A 77 3.69 -3.49 3.44
CA ARG A 77 4.87 -4.26 2.99
C ARG A 77 4.83 -5.68 3.54
N ARG A 78 4.61 -5.84 4.85
CA ARG A 78 4.54 -7.16 5.51
C ARG A 78 3.41 -8.02 4.95
N LEU A 79 2.21 -7.45 4.80
CA LEU A 79 1.06 -8.16 4.23
C LEU A 79 1.33 -8.57 2.78
N ALA A 80 1.88 -7.67 1.97
CA ALA A 80 2.21 -7.94 0.58
C ALA A 80 3.31 -8.99 0.44
N GLU A 81 4.37 -8.95 1.26
CA GLU A 81 5.42 -9.97 1.30
C GLU A 81 4.88 -11.34 1.67
N GLN A 82 4.00 -11.40 2.68
CA GLN A 82 3.31 -12.64 3.05
C GLN A 82 2.46 -13.17 1.87
N THR A 83 1.62 -12.32 1.28
CA THR A 83 0.79 -12.71 0.12
C THR A 83 1.64 -13.16 -1.06
N LEU A 84 2.76 -12.49 -1.34
CA LEU A 84 3.71 -12.91 -2.39
C LEU A 84 4.32 -14.29 -2.10
N ALA A 85 4.66 -14.58 -0.85
CA ALA A 85 5.17 -15.89 -0.46
C ALA A 85 4.11 -16.98 -0.66
N GLU A 86 2.85 -16.70 -0.30
CA GLU A 86 1.72 -17.62 -0.49
C GLU A 86 1.42 -17.87 -1.98
N ILE A 87 1.42 -16.82 -2.81
CA ILE A 87 1.26 -16.95 -4.27
C ILE A 87 2.38 -17.80 -4.86
N ARG A 88 3.64 -17.53 -4.45
CA ARG A 88 4.80 -18.31 -4.91
C ARG A 88 4.73 -19.77 -4.48
N ALA A 89 4.25 -20.05 -3.27
CA ALA A 89 4.07 -21.43 -2.80
C ALA A 89 3.04 -22.21 -3.65
N ARG A 90 2.09 -21.51 -4.30
CA ARG A 90 1.17 -22.09 -5.30
C ARG A 90 1.77 -22.21 -6.71
N GLY A 91 3.03 -21.81 -6.91
CA GLY A 91 3.71 -21.84 -8.21
C GLY A 91 3.18 -20.84 -9.22
N LYS A 92 2.52 -19.75 -8.76
CA LYS A 92 1.92 -18.74 -9.63
C LYS A 92 2.73 -17.44 -9.67
N PRO A 93 2.68 -16.68 -10.79
CA PRO A 93 3.19 -15.32 -10.83
C PRO A 93 2.30 -14.36 -10.04
N ALA A 94 2.88 -13.24 -9.61
CA ALA A 94 2.15 -12.19 -8.91
C ALA A 94 2.19 -10.87 -9.69
N LEU A 95 1.07 -10.14 -9.64
CA LEU A 95 0.92 -8.82 -10.23
C LEU A 95 0.55 -7.80 -9.15
N VAL A 96 1.45 -6.87 -8.83
CA VAL A 96 1.18 -5.78 -7.89
C VAL A 96 0.60 -4.60 -8.67
N VAL A 97 -0.62 -4.18 -8.32
CA VAL A 97 -1.40 -3.21 -9.10
C VAL A 97 -1.84 -2.07 -8.20
N GLY A 98 -1.57 -0.82 -8.57
CA GLY A 98 -2.04 0.31 -7.76
C GLY A 98 -1.39 1.65 -8.08
N GLY A 99 -1.75 2.65 -7.27
CA GLY A 99 -1.25 4.03 -7.38
C GLY A 99 -0.52 4.54 -6.14
N SER A 100 -0.49 3.79 -5.04
CA SER A 100 0.15 4.25 -3.80
C SER A 100 1.67 4.13 -3.90
N GLY A 101 2.33 5.19 -4.38
CA GLY A 101 3.77 5.22 -4.61
C GLY A 101 4.60 4.81 -3.38
N LEU A 102 4.18 5.21 -2.17
CA LEU A 102 4.88 4.82 -0.94
C LEU A 102 4.77 3.32 -0.64
N TYR A 103 3.64 2.68 -0.93
CA TYR A 103 3.45 1.23 -0.76
C TYR A 103 4.32 0.45 -1.74
N ILE A 104 4.32 0.88 -3.00
CA ILE A 104 5.17 0.29 -4.05
C ILE A 104 6.65 0.45 -3.67
N LYS A 105 7.05 1.65 -3.22
CA LYS A 105 8.42 1.93 -2.76
C LYS A 105 8.80 1.06 -1.57
N ALA A 106 7.94 0.96 -0.56
CA ALA A 106 8.17 0.11 0.61
C ALA A 106 8.38 -1.36 0.22
N LEU A 107 7.56 -1.90 -0.69
CA LEU A 107 7.67 -3.28 -1.14
C LEU A 107 8.91 -3.55 -2.00
N THR A 108 9.37 -2.58 -2.79
CA THR A 108 10.46 -2.77 -3.75
C THR A 108 11.84 -2.36 -3.20
N HIS A 109 11.89 -1.37 -2.31
CA HIS A 109 13.13 -0.78 -1.80
C HIS A 109 13.26 -0.90 -0.27
N GLY A 110 12.25 -1.45 0.41
CA GLY A 110 12.18 -1.44 1.86
C GLY A 110 11.85 -0.06 2.43
N LEU A 111 11.81 0.01 3.75
CA LEU A 111 11.69 1.23 4.52
C LEU A 111 12.88 1.35 5.46
N VAL A 112 13.26 2.57 5.79
CA VAL A 112 14.26 2.81 6.84
C VAL A 112 13.67 2.34 8.17
N GLU A 113 14.47 1.63 8.97
CA GLU A 113 14.07 1.26 10.31
C GLU A 113 13.91 2.52 11.16
N MET A 114 12.71 2.71 11.70
CA MET A 114 12.34 3.85 12.53
C MET A 114 11.89 3.34 13.89
N PRO A 115 12.12 4.10 14.98
CA PRO A 115 11.57 3.75 16.28
C PRO A 115 10.05 3.72 16.25
N ALA A 116 9.45 2.94 17.15
CA ALA A 116 8.01 2.94 17.34
C ALA A 116 7.53 4.35 17.71
N VAL A 117 6.34 4.72 17.22
CA VAL A 117 5.72 6.00 17.55
C VAL A 117 5.36 6.01 19.03
N ASP A 118 5.87 7.00 19.78
CA ASP A 118 5.43 7.30 21.14
C ASP A 118 4.14 8.15 21.09
N PRO A 119 2.98 7.61 21.51
CA PRO A 119 1.72 8.35 21.47
C PRO A 119 1.68 9.57 22.40
N ALA A 120 2.36 9.51 23.55
CA ALA A 120 2.40 10.61 24.50
C ALA A 120 3.22 11.77 23.93
N LEU A 121 4.39 11.45 23.34
CA LEU A 121 5.20 12.45 22.64
C LEU A 121 4.42 13.06 21.47
N ARG A 122 3.70 12.25 20.67
CA ARG A 122 2.87 12.76 19.57
C ARG A 122 1.79 13.72 20.08
N ALA A 123 1.12 13.39 21.17
CA ALA A 123 0.11 14.27 21.77
C ALA A 123 0.72 15.62 22.18
N THR A 124 1.84 15.61 22.90
CA THR A 124 2.55 16.84 23.31
C THR A 124 3.00 17.66 22.11
N LEU A 125 3.50 17.03 21.04
CA LEU A 125 3.93 17.74 19.85
C LEU A 125 2.76 18.35 19.07
N ASN A 126 1.59 17.71 19.07
CA ASN A 126 0.38 18.22 18.39
C ASN A 126 -0.19 19.48 19.05
N GLU A 127 0.14 19.77 20.31
CA GLU A 127 -0.24 21.02 20.99
C GLU A 127 0.60 22.23 20.56
N LEU A 128 1.73 21.99 19.90
CA LEU A 128 2.65 23.05 19.48
C LEU A 128 2.26 23.62 18.11
N ARG A 129 2.48 24.92 17.93
CA ARG A 129 2.32 25.56 16.61
C ARG A 129 3.44 25.12 15.67
N PHE A 130 3.18 25.20 14.36
CA PHE A 130 4.12 24.80 13.32
C PHE A 130 5.50 25.46 13.47
N GLU A 131 5.56 26.74 13.83
CA GLU A 131 6.81 27.47 14.02
C GLU A 131 7.63 26.94 15.19
N GLN A 132 6.96 26.52 16.27
CA GLN A 132 7.61 25.91 17.44
C GLN A 132 8.14 24.52 17.12
N LEU A 133 7.38 23.73 16.35
CA LEU A 133 7.81 22.42 15.86
C LEU A 133 9.03 22.55 14.93
N ARG A 134 8.99 23.50 13.99
CA ARG A 134 10.09 23.75 13.06
C ARG A 134 11.35 24.22 13.79
N ALA A 135 11.22 25.11 14.79
CA ALA A 135 12.35 25.54 15.61
C ALA A 135 12.96 24.38 16.40
N LYS A 136 12.13 23.51 16.99
CA LYS A 136 12.57 22.28 17.66
C LYS A 136 13.31 21.35 16.70
N LEU A 137 12.75 21.08 15.51
CA LEU A 137 13.40 20.24 14.50
C LEU A 137 14.75 20.82 14.09
N ARG A 138 14.82 22.12 13.81
CA ARG A 138 16.07 22.79 13.42
C ARG A 138 17.16 22.73 14.51
N ALA A 139 16.76 22.71 15.78
CA ALA A 139 17.70 22.58 16.89
C ALA A 139 18.21 21.15 17.08
N LEU A 140 17.38 20.13 16.80
CA LEU A 140 17.71 18.71 16.98
C LEU A 140 18.40 18.09 15.75
N ASP A 141 17.93 18.44 14.56
CA ASP A 141 18.41 17.93 13.29
C ASP A 141 18.34 19.06 12.23
N PRO A 142 19.40 19.89 12.14
CA PRO A 142 19.46 20.97 11.18
C PRO A 142 19.47 20.50 9.72
N GLU A 143 19.91 19.28 9.42
CA GLU A 143 19.98 18.76 8.04
C GLU A 143 18.60 18.42 7.51
N THR A 144 17.79 17.70 8.30
CA THR A 144 16.39 17.41 7.95
C THR A 144 15.52 18.66 7.94
N ALA A 145 15.87 19.69 8.72
CA ALA A 145 15.11 20.95 8.82
C ALA A 145 15.36 21.96 7.69
N ARG A 146 16.31 21.68 6.77
CA ARG A 146 16.62 22.57 5.64
C ARG A 146 15.44 22.68 4.69
#